data_AF-A0A381XG79-F1
#
_entry.id   AF-A0A381XG79-F1
#
_cell.length_a   1.000
_cell.length_b   1.000
_cell.length_c   1.000
_cell.angle_alpha   90.00
_cell.angle_beta   90.00
_cell.angle_gamma   90.00
#
_symmetry.space_group_name_H-M   'P 1'
#
loop_
_entity.id
_entity.type
_entity.pdbx_description
1 polymer ?
#
loop_
_entity_poly.entity_id
_entity_poly.type
_entity_poly.pdbx_seq_one_letter_code
_entity_poly.pdbx_strand_id
1 'polypeptide(L)'
;LRSHSVNLPDVKVTDIGLDVQVDLLETILANGDRPLVVDSAVLLRDPGAVLAKVCQGLGLPFEEAMLSWPAGPKPEDGVWARHWYQNAHRSTGFEAGIPGTGSLPGRLEAVLAEAQPLYDRLAEFSLAPS
;
A
#
# COMPACT_ATOMS: atom_id res chain seq x y z
N LEU A 1 -2.89 10.77 0.52
CA LEU A 1 -3.32 12.19 0.66
C LEU A 1 -2.46 13.03 1.61
N ARG A 2 -2.40 12.73 2.93
CA ARG A 2 -1.70 13.59 3.92
C ARG A 2 -0.18 13.68 3.75
N SER A 3 0.49 12.55 3.48
CA SER A 3 1.94 12.54 3.23
C SER A 3 2.31 13.28 1.94
N HIS A 4 1.49 13.18 0.90
CA HIS A 4 1.70 13.86 -0.38
C HIS A 4 1.49 15.38 -0.26
N SER A 5 0.52 15.84 0.55
CA SER A 5 0.24 17.26 0.71
C SER A 5 1.26 18.05 1.53
N VAL A 6 2.24 17.37 2.13
CA VAL A 6 3.42 18.00 2.75
C VAL A 6 4.38 18.53 1.68
N ASN A 7 4.55 17.78 0.58
CA ASN A 7 5.53 18.09 -0.46
C ASN A 7 4.91 18.68 -1.74
N LEU A 8 3.59 18.52 -1.92
CA LEU A 8 2.84 19.03 -3.06
C LEU A 8 1.70 19.93 -2.54
N PRO A 9 1.75 21.26 -2.75
CA PRO A 9 0.73 22.16 -2.23
C PRO A 9 -0.63 22.01 -2.93
N ASP A 10 -0.64 21.56 -4.20
CA ASP A 10 -1.82 21.34 -5.03
C ASP A 10 -1.90 19.86 -5.47
N VAL A 11 -2.17 18.98 -4.50
CA VAL A 11 -2.32 17.53 -4.74
C VAL A 11 -3.59 17.27 -5.54
N LYS A 12 -3.47 16.50 -6.62
CA LYS A 12 -4.59 15.94 -7.39
C LYS A 12 -4.71 14.44 -7.12
N VAL A 13 -5.84 13.85 -7.51
CA VAL A 13 -6.06 12.40 -7.37
C VAL A 13 -5.04 11.59 -8.18
N THR A 14 -4.64 12.09 -9.34
CA THR A 14 -3.57 11.50 -10.17
C THR A 14 -2.23 11.44 -9.44
N ASP A 15 -1.95 12.39 -8.53
CA ASP A 15 -0.68 12.44 -7.78
C ASP A 15 -0.59 11.40 -6.66
N ILE A 16 -1.72 10.76 -6.31
CA ILE A 16 -1.78 9.64 -5.37
C ILE A 16 -1.97 8.30 -6.09
N GLY A 17 -2.15 8.30 -7.41
CA GLY A 17 -2.10 7.13 -8.29
C GLY A 17 -3.23 6.11 -8.11
N LEU A 18 -4.36 6.49 -7.51
CA LEU A 18 -5.52 5.60 -7.35
C LEU A 18 -6.25 5.37 -8.66
N ASP A 19 -6.29 6.38 -9.52
CA ASP A 19 -6.82 6.32 -10.88
C ASP A 19 -6.11 5.26 -11.72
N VAL A 20 -4.76 5.32 -11.75
CA VAL A 20 -3.94 4.35 -12.48
C VAL A 20 -4.10 2.93 -11.92
N GLN A 21 -4.26 2.79 -10.60
CA GLN A 21 -4.50 1.49 -9.97
C GLN A 21 -5.88 0.91 -10.35
N VAL A 22 -6.92 1.74 -10.41
CA VAL A 22 -8.24 1.32 -10.88
C VAL A 22 -8.20 0.96 -12.37
N ASP A 23 -7.53 1.74 -13.21
CA ASP A 23 -7.38 1.40 -14.63
C ASP A 23 -6.67 0.05 -14.82
N LEU A 24 -5.64 -0.22 -14.01
CA LEU A 24 -4.96 -1.52 -14.01
C LEU A 24 -5.88 -2.64 -13.54
N LEU A 25 -6.65 -2.43 -12.46
CA LEU A 25 -7.64 -3.38 -11.96
C LEU A 25 -8.65 -3.75 -13.06
N GLU A 26 -9.27 -2.76 -13.69
CA GLU A 26 -10.28 -2.97 -14.73
C GLU A 26 -9.68 -3.66 -15.96
N THR A 27 -8.44 -3.32 -16.33
CA THR A 27 -7.73 -3.99 -17.43
C THR A 27 -7.52 -5.48 -17.14
N ILE A 28 -7.11 -5.84 -15.93
CA ILE A 28 -6.92 -7.23 -15.51
C ILE A 28 -8.27 -7.97 -15.52
N LEU A 29 -9.33 -7.37 -14.96
CA LEU A 29 -10.67 -7.95 -14.94
C LEU A 29 -11.25 -8.15 -16.36
N ALA A 30 -11.05 -7.19 -17.26
CA ALA A 30 -11.49 -7.27 -18.65
C ALA A 30 -10.79 -8.40 -19.43
N ASN A 31 -9.56 -8.76 -19.04
CA ASN A 31 -8.84 -9.91 -19.59
C ASN A 31 -9.32 -11.25 -19.01
N GLY A 32 -10.25 -11.25 -18.04
CA GLY A 32 -10.78 -12.44 -17.38
C GLY A 32 -9.90 -12.96 -16.24
N ASP A 33 -8.84 -12.23 -15.89
CA ASP A 33 -7.95 -12.57 -14.79
C ASP A 33 -8.53 -12.13 -13.43
N ARG A 34 -7.95 -12.65 -12.35
CA ARG A 34 -8.35 -12.33 -10.97
C ARG A 34 -7.22 -11.58 -10.27
N PRO A 35 -7.32 -10.25 -10.12
CA PRO A 35 -6.30 -9.47 -9.45
C PRO A 35 -6.26 -9.78 -7.95
N LEU A 36 -5.06 -9.81 -7.39
CA LEU A 36 -4.86 -9.79 -5.94
C LEU A 36 -4.61 -8.34 -5.52
N VAL A 37 -5.54 -7.76 -4.75
CA VAL A 37 -5.40 -6.40 -4.22
C VAL A 37 -4.99 -6.48 -2.75
N VAL A 38 -3.91 -5.80 -2.39
CA VAL A 38 -3.41 -5.72 -1.01
C VAL A 38 -3.57 -4.28 -0.52
N ASP A 39 -4.52 -4.07 0.38
CA ASP A 39 -4.61 -2.82 1.11
C ASP A 39 -3.53 -2.77 2.21
N SER A 40 -2.66 -1.76 2.14
CA SER A 40 -1.58 -1.59 3.12
C SER A 40 -2.06 -1.43 4.57
N ALA A 41 -3.17 -0.73 4.81
CA ALA A 41 -3.72 -0.58 6.15
C ALA A 41 -4.32 -1.89 6.66
N VAL A 42 -4.86 -2.73 5.78
CA VAL A 42 -5.31 -4.09 6.11
C VAL A 42 -4.11 -4.99 6.42
N LEU A 43 -3.09 -4.98 5.55
CA LEU A 43 -1.84 -5.73 5.72
C LEU A 43 -1.17 -5.41 7.06
N LEU A 44 -1.04 -4.13 7.43
CA LEU A 44 -0.38 -3.75 8.67
C LEU A 44 -1.18 -4.09 9.94
N ARG A 45 -2.48 -4.41 9.83
CA ARG A 45 -3.27 -4.89 10.98
C ARG A 45 -3.04 -6.37 11.27
N ASP A 46 -2.88 -7.18 10.22
CA ASP A 46 -2.60 -8.62 10.34
C ASP A 46 -1.76 -9.10 9.15
N PRO A 47 -0.43 -8.91 9.19
CA PRO A 47 0.43 -9.22 8.06
C PRO A 47 0.45 -10.72 7.74
N GLY A 48 0.38 -11.58 8.76
CA GLY A 48 0.36 -13.03 8.60
C GLY A 48 -0.87 -13.49 7.82
N ALA A 49 -2.07 -13.05 8.23
CA ALA A 49 -3.31 -13.45 7.55
C ALA A 49 -3.37 -12.96 6.10
N VAL A 50 -2.94 -11.71 5.83
CA VAL A 50 -2.97 -11.16 4.48
C VAL A 50 -1.92 -11.83 3.59
N LEU A 51 -0.68 -12.01 4.05
CA LEU A 51 0.36 -12.68 3.27
C LEU A 51 0.04 -14.15 3.01
N ALA A 52 -0.61 -14.85 3.95
CA ALA A 52 -1.09 -16.21 3.70
C ALA A 52 -2.09 -16.27 2.54
N LYS A 53 -3.01 -15.28 2.43
CA LYS A 53 -3.96 -15.18 1.31
C LYS A 53 -3.26 -14.82 0.00
N VAL A 54 -2.26 -13.93 0.04
CA VAL A 54 -1.42 -13.63 -1.14
C VAL A 54 -0.73 -14.91 -1.63
N CYS A 55 -0.06 -15.64 -0.73
CA CYS A 55 0.62 -16.89 -1.07
C CYS A 55 -0.35 -17.92 -1.67
N GLN A 56 -1.53 -18.09 -1.06
CA GLN A 56 -2.58 -18.95 -1.59
C GLN A 56 -3.02 -18.55 -3.01
N GLY A 57 -3.24 -17.26 -3.26
CA GLY A 57 -3.63 -16.75 -4.57
C GLY A 57 -2.55 -16.95 -5.65
N LEU A 58 -1.28 -16.98 -5.24
CA LEU A 58 -0.13 -17.21 -6.13
C LEU A 58 0.28 -18.68 -6.24
N GLY A 59 -0.33 -19.59 -5.47
CA GLY A 59 0.08 -21.00 -5.41
C GLY A 59 1.44 -21.22 -4.73
N LEU A 60 1.83 -20.33 -3.81
CA LEU A 60 3.07 -20.39 -3.04
C LEU A 60 2.79 -20.84 -1.60
N PRO A 61 3.73 -21.54 -0.94
CA PRO A 61 3.65 -21.76 0.50
C PRO A 61 3.87 -20.45 1.26
N PHE A 62 3.10 -20.24 2.32
CA PHE A 62 3.37 -19.18 3.29
C PHE A 62 4.54 -19.59 4.19
N GLU A 63 5.43 -18.65 4.49
CA GLU A 63 6.55 -18.84 5.42
C GLU A 63 6.55 -17.74 6.48
N GLU A 64 6.65 -18.12 7.75
CA GLU A 64 6.77 -17.18 8.88
C GLU A 64 7.96 -16.22 8.73
N ALA A 65 9.00 -16.63 7.99
CA ALA A 65 10.14 -15.80 7.65
C ALA A 65 9.77 -14.55 6.84
N MET A 66 8.61 -14.51 6.19
CA MET A 66 8.10 -13.32 5.51
C MET A 66 7.73 -12.18 6.48
N LEU A 67 7.51 -12.49 7.77
CA LEU A 67 7.08 -11.52 8.79
C LEU A 67 8.24 -10.82 9.50
N SER A 68 9.46 -11.32 9.34
CA SER A 68 10.64 -10.77 10.02
C SER A 68 11.89 -10.81 9.15
N TRP A 69 12.73 -9.79 9.26
CA TRP A 69 13.95 -9.67 8.48
C TRP A 69 15.07 -9.00 9.29
N PRO A 70 16.34 -9.24 8.93
CA PRO A 70 17.45 -8.53 9.56
C PRO A 70 17.43 -7.06 9.14
N ALA A 71 17.59 -6.18 10.14
CA ALA A 71 17.85 -4.77 9.94
C ALA A 71 19.16 -4.55 9.16
N GLY A 72 19.25 -3.39 8.51
CA GLY A 72 20.41 -2.92 7.78
C GLY A 72 20.21 -2.91 6.26
N PRO A 73 21.21 -2.36 5.54
CA PRO A 73 21.18 -2.28 4.09
C PRO A 73 21.27 -3.66 3.44
N LYS A 74 20.68 -3.77 2.25
CA LYS A 74 20.82 -4.90 1.34
C LYS A 74 21.85 -4.59 0.25
N PRO A 75 22.59 -5.60 -0.25
CA PRO A 75 23.55 -5.41 -1.36
C PRO A 75 22.96 -4.70 -2.58
N GLU A 76 21.67 -4.92 -2.84
CA GLU A 76 20.91 -4.41 -3.98
C GLU A 76 20.31 -3.01 -3.81
N ASP A 77 20.44 -2.35 -2.65
CA ASP A 77 19.75 -1.08 -2.35
C ASP A 77 20.22 0.12 -3.21
N GLY A 78 21.36 -0.02 -3.90
CA GLY A 78 21.85 0.96 -4.86
C GLY A 78 22.12 2.36 -4.28
N VAL A 79 22.24 3.35 -5.17
CA VAL A 79 22.65 4.72 -4.80
C VAL A 79 21.58 5.49 -4.01
N TRP A 80 20.31 5.08 -4.11
CA TRP A 80 19.18 5.74 -3.44
C TRP A 80 19.03 5.37 -1.97
N ALA A 81 19.69 4.30 -1.53
CA ALA A 81 19.63 3.78 -0.17
C ALA A 81 19.87 4.87 0.90
N ARG A 82 20.91 5.68 0.70
CA ARG A 82 21.31 6.76 1.63
C ARG A 82 20.29 7.90 1.72
N HIS A 83 19.36 7.99 0.78
CA HIS A 83 18.38 9.07 0.69
C HIS A 83 17.00 8.65 1.18
N TRP A 84 16.59 7.40 0.93
CA TRP A 84 15.19 6.99 1.12
C TRP A 84 14.98 5.76 2.00
N TYR A 85 16.01 4.93 2.25
CA TYR A 85 15.80 3.61 2.86
C TYR A 85 16.08 3.54 4.35
N GLN A 86 16.35 4.67 5.01
CA GLN A 86 16.69 4.68 6.43
C GLN A 86 15.64 3.98 7.32
N ASN A 87 14.34 4.16 7.03
CA ASN A 87 13.27 3.49 7.78
C ASN A 87 13.24 1.98 7.47
N ALA A 88 13.39 1.59 6.21
CA ALA A 88 13.44 0.17 5.82
C ALA A 88 14.66 -0.55 6.41
N HIS A 89 15.82 0.12 6.50
CA HIS A 89 17.01 -0.44 7.15
C HIS A 89 16.85 -0.59 8.66
N ARG A 90 15.96 0.18 9.29
CA ARG A 90 15.70 0.08 10.73
C ARG A 90 14.63 -0.95 11.07
N SER A 91 13.77 -1.30 10.12
CA SER A 91 12.70 -2.26 10.36
C SER A 91 13.25 -3.69 10.43
N THR A 92 12.56 -4.52 11.18
CA THR A 92 12.83 -5.97 11.30
C THR A 92 11.58 -6.81 11.05
N GLY A 93 10.51 -6.17 10.61
CA GLY A 93 9.18 -6.74 10.41
C GLY A 93 8.18 -5.64 10.07
N PHE A 94 6.91 -6.00 9.97
CA PHE A 94 5.82 -5.05 9.78
C PHE A 94 5.55 -4.27 11.07
N GLU A 95 5.38 -2.96 10.94
CA GLU A 95 5.04 -2.06 12.05
C GLU A 95 3.68 -1.43 11.80
N ALA A 96 2.85 -1.31 12.83
CA ALA A 96 1.57 -0.62 12.71
C ALA A 96 1.80 0.80 12.18
N GLY A 97 1.06 1.18 11.14
CA GLY A 97 1.18 2.52 10.55
C GLY A 97 0.90 3.60 11.58
N ILE A 98 1.68 4.69 11.56
CA ILE A 98 1.45 5.84 12.43
C ILE A 98 0.14 6.50 11.99
N PRO A 99 -0.89 6.58 12.86
CA PRO A 99 -2.13 7.25 12.51
C PRO A 99 -1.87 8.71 12.18
N GLY A 100 -2.46 9.20 11.08
CA GLY A 100 -2.41 10.62 10.77
C GLY A 100 -3.10 11.42 11.87
N THR A 101 -2.38 12.31 12.54
CA THR A 101 -2.96 13.19 13.58
C THR A 101 -3.60 14.43 12.95
N GLY A 102 -4.72 14.88 13.51
CA GLY A 102 -5.41 16.13 13.14
C GLY A 102 -6.45 16.01 12.01
N SER A 103 -7.25 17.08 11.85
CA SER A 103 -8.23 17.18 10.76
C SER A 103 -7.54 17.23 9.39
N LEU A 104 -8.24 16.80 8.35
CA LEU A 104 -7.75 16.99 6.99
C LEU A 104 -7.90 18.48 6.64
N PRO A 105 -6.87 19.14 6.08
CA PRO A 105 -7.03 20.52 5.63
C PRO A 105 -8.15 20.62 4.60
N GLY A 106 -9.05 21.61 4.73
CA GLY A 106 -10.24 21.75 3.89
C GLY A 106 -9.94 21.77 2.38
N ARG A 107 -8.77 22.28 1.97
CA ARG A 107 -8.31 22.26 0.57
C ARG A 107 -8.21 20.84 -0.04
N LEU A 108 -8.10 19.81 0.78
CA LEU A 108 -7.98 18.41 0.35
C LEU A 108 -9.33 17.68 0.37
N GLU A 109 -10.42 18.30 0.82
CA GLU A 109 -11.74 17.66 0.87
C GLU A 109 -12.23 17.27 -0.53
N ALA A 110 -12.05 18.15 -1.52
CA ALA A 110 -12.39 17.85 -2.91
C ALA A 110 -11.60 16.65 -3.46
N VAL A 111 -10.28 16.62 -3.18
CA VAL A 111 -9.40 15.53 -3.60
C VAL A 111 -9.77 14.22 -2.90
N LEU A 112 -10.13 14.28 -1.61
CA LEU A 112 -10.62 13.11 -0.89
C LEU A 112 -11.92 12.59 -1.49
N ALA A 113 -12.87 13.48 -1.81
CA ALA A 113 -14.15 13.10 -2.39
C ALA A 113 -13.99 12.41 -3.76
N GLU A 114 -13.02 12.85 -4.57
CA GLU A 114 -12.68 12.23 -5.85
C GLU A 114 -11.89 10.91 -5.68
N ALA A 115 -10.99 10.84 -4.69
CA ALA A 115 -10.21 9.65 -4.38
C ALA A 115 -11.03 8.50 -3.77
N GLN A 116 -12.06 8.83 -2.99
CA GLN A 116 -12.86 7.86 -2.24
C GLN A 116 -13.48 6.76 -3.14
N PRO A 117 -14.21 7.06 -4.22
CA PRO A 117 -14.80 6.02 -5.07
C PRO A 117 -13.73 5.13 -5.73
N LEU A 118 -12.54 5.66 -6.04
CA LEU A 118 -11.44 4.87 -6.60
C LEU A 118 -10.87 3.90 -5.57
N TYR A 119 -10.67 4.38 -4.33
CA TYR A 119 -10.26 3.52 -3.22
C TYR A 119 -11.31 2.44 -2.93
N ASP A 120 -12.59 2.81 -2.86
CA ASP A 120 -13.68 1.87 -2.59
C ASP A 120 -13.72 0.77 -3.65
N ARG A 121 -13.52 1.12 -4.93
CA ARG A 121 -13.45 0.17 -6.02
C ARG A 121 -12.30 -0.82 -5.87
N LEU A 122 -11.10 -0.38 -5.47
CA LEU A 122 -9.98 -1.28 -5.18
C LEU A 122 -10.27 -2.16 -3.94
N ALA A 123 -10.91 -1.57 -2.92
CA ALA A 123 -11.22 -2.24 -1.66
C ALA A 123 -12.19 -3.42 -1.83
N GLU A 124 -13.09 -3.38 -2.81
CA GLU A 124 -13.95 -4.52 -3.19
C GLU A 124 -13.17 -5.81 -3.50
N PHE A 125 -11.92 -5.67 -3.95
CA PHE A 125 -11.04 -6.80 -4.28
C PHE A 125 -9.93 -7.02 -3.25
N SER A 126 -9.87 -6.18 -2.20
CA SER A 126 -8.83 -6.29 -1.19
C SER A 126 -8.93 -7.61 -0.45
N LEU A 127 -7.78 -8.26 -0.25
CA LEU A 127 -7.67 -9.42 0.62
C LEU A 127 -7.98 -9.00 2.07
N ALA A 128 -9.14 -9.40 2.59
CA ALA A 128 -9.50 -9.21 3.99
C ALA A 128 -8.86 -10.30 4.86
N PRO A 129 -8.52 -10.07 6.15
CA PRO A 129 -8.24 -11.13 7.11
C PRO A 129 -9.50 -11.99 7.30
N SER A 130 -9.35 -13.27 7.63
CA SER A 130 -10.49 -14.13 7.96
C SER A 130 -10.93 -13.95 9.42
#